data_AF-A0A661L1R1-F1
#
_entry.id   AF-A0A661L1R1-F1
#
_cell.length_a   1.000
_cell.length_b   1.000
_cell.length_c   1.000
_cell.angle_alpha   90.00
_cell.angle_beta   90.00
_cell.angle_gamma   90.00
#
_symmetry.space_group_name_H-M   'P 1'
#
loop_
_entity.id
_entity.type
_entity.pdbx_description
1 polymer ?
#
loop_
_entity_poly.entity_id
_entity_poly.type
_entity_poly.pdbx_seq_one_letter_code
_entity_poly.pdbx_strand_id
1 'polypeptide(L)'
;DLSLPGKLADCQERDPARSEVFIVEGDSAGGSAKQGRDRRFQAILPLRGKILNVEKSRFDKMMSSEEIRTLIAALGTGIGDKEYNIDRLRYQKVIIMTDADVDGAHIRTLLLTFFFRQMPELIEKGYLYIAQPPLYRVVDGKKEVYVKNEEAFNQFILDRIAQKETVSVDDTKEFSGKKLSSLVDNLIRYYENIARLSKKGYSARFIEFLVSCGAHDRSVFKDREFMDRIFSCLEEEGFKVGDIGVSEDGHGYYEFTVYETRNGGQSFNVDWGMFTSPELKRLMNVSRQLEPFRGARFRIDGEGEGKVITSWSELLELLMNKGKRGLTIQRYKGLGEMNPAQLWETTMDPEKRTLLKVRIEDVVEADEIFSILMGDKVEPRREFIHSNALEVEELDI
;
A
#
# COMPACT_ATOMS: atom_id res chain seq x y z
N ASP A 1 -36.64 -8.73 25.72
CA ASP A 1 -35.71 -7.68 26.16
C ASP A 1 -34.27 -8.11 26.01
N LEU A 2 -33.68 -7.86 24.84
CA LEU A 2 -32.22 -7.99 24.68
C LEU A 2 -31.60 -6.76 25.35
N SER A 3 -31.07 -6.93 26.56
CA SER A 3 -30.22 -5.93 27.18
C SER A 3 -29.07 -5.60 26.23
N LEU A 4 -28.73 -4.30 26.12
CA LEU A 4 -27.59 -3.88 25.32
C LEU A 4 -26.32 -4.60 25.80
N PRO A 5 -25.45 -5.06 24.89
CA PRO A 5 -24.23 -5.74 25.28
C PRO A 5 -23.38 -4.86 26.19
N GLY A 6 -22.86 -5.40 27.30
CA GLY A 6 -22.07 -4.63 28.26
C GLY A 6 -20.79 -4.01 27.66
N LYS A 7 -20.30 -4.53 26.53
CA LYS A 7 -19.16 -4.00 25.78
C LYS A 7 -19.50 -2.75 24.95
N LEU A 8 -20.77 -2.57 24.57
CA LEU A 8 -21.19 -1.46 23.72
C LEU A 8 -21.23 -0.16 24.52
N ALA A 9 -20.47 0.84 24.06
CA ALA A 9 -20.59 2.21 24.53
C ALA A 9 -21.55 2.98 23.61
N ASP A 10 -22.85 2.93 23.93
CA ASP A 10 -23.93 3.53 23.12
C ASP A 10 -23.90 5.08 23.07
N CYS A 11 -24.61 5.66 22.10
CA CYS A 11 -24.84 7.09 21.94
C CYS A 11 -26.21 7.54 22.45
N GLN A 12 -26.44 8.85 22.48
CA GLN A 12 -27.71 9.44 22.92
C GLN A 12 -28.76 9.51 21.81
N GLU A 13 -28.31 9.65 20.56
CA GLU A 13 -29.16 9.71 19.38
C GLU A 13 -29.92 8.38 19.19
N ARG A 14 -31.22 8.50 18.92
CA ARG A 14 -32.13 7.36 18.73
C ARG A 14 -32.53 7.19 17.27
N ASP A 15 -32.41 8.23 16.47
CA ASP A 15 -32.62 8.15 15.02
C ASP A 15 -31.45 7.41 14.35
N PRO A 16 -31.67 6.21 13.76
CA PRO A 16 -30.63 5.44 13.11
C PRO A 16 -29.91 6.19 11.99
N ALA A 17 -30.60 7.11 11.29
CA ALA A 17 -30.01 7.87 10.20
C ALA A 17 -28.97 8.90 10.67
N ARG A 18 -29.06 9.29 11.93
CA ARG A 18 -28.22 10.31 12.56
C ARG A 18 -27.19 9.72 13.52
N SER A 19 -27.22 8.42 13.75
CA SER A 19 -26.31 7.71 14.64
C SER A 19 -25.35 6.83 13.84
N GLU A 20 -24.19 6.57 14.44
CA GLU A 20 -23.17 5.72 13.86
C GLU A 20 -22.51 4.84 14.92
N VAL A 21 -21.98 3.69 14.49
CA VAL A 21 -21.23 2.78 15.36
C VAL A 21 -19.87 2.48 14.76
N PHE A 22 -18.83 2.61 15.56
CA PHE A 22 -17.49 2.14 15.23
C PHE A 22 -17.27 0.75 15.81
N ILE A 23 -16.95 -0.20 14.95
CA ILE A 23 -16.47 -1.53 15.32
C ILE A 23 -14.95 -1.46 15.34
N VAL A 24 -14.35 -1.63 16.51
CA VAL A 24 -12.92 -1.42 16.75
C VAL A 24 -12.22 -2.68 17.18
N GLU A 25 -11.00 -2.86 16.70
CA GLU A 25 -10.13 -3.97 17.06
C GLU A 25 -9.49 -3.75 18.43
N GLY A 26 -9.82 -4.61 19.38
CA GLY A 26 -9.20 -4.65 20.70
C GLY A 26 -9.67 -3.58 21.69
N ASP A 27 -9.36 -3.82 22.96
CA ASP A 27 -9.71 -2.90 24.05
C ASP A 27 -8.87 -1.61 24.05
N SER A 28 -7.67 -1.65 23.50
CA SER A 28 -6.77 -0.48 23.45
C SER A 28 -7.35 0.61 22.55
N ALA A 29 -7.56 0.30 21.28
CA ALA A 29 -8.21 1.21 20.34
C ALA A 29 -9.64 1.54 20.79
N GLY A 30 -10.38 0.57 21.35
CA GLY A 30 -11.69 0.81 21.93
C GLY A 30 -11.71 1.78 23.11
N GLY A 31 -10.67 1.76 23.94
CA GLY A 31 -10.50 2.70 25.04
C GLY A 31 -10.28 4.13 24.54
N SER A 32 -9.36 4.31 23.60
CA SER A 32 -9.10 5.62 22.97
C SER A 32 -10.32 6.15 22.22
N ALA A 33 -10.97 5.30 21.41
CA ALA A 33 -12.18 5.66 20.67
C ALA A 33 -13.34 6.03 21.61
N LYS A 34 -13.55 5.28 22.70
CA LYS A 34 -14.58 5.60 23.70
C LYS A 34 -14.33 6.94 24.40
N GLN A 35 -13.07 7.31 24.61
CA GLN A 35 -12.69 8.59 25.22
C GLN A 35 -12.80 9.76 24.24
N GLY A 36 -12.46 9.55 22.96
CA GLY A 36 -12.46 10.58 21.93
C GLY A 36 -13.80 10.80 21.22
N ARG A 37 -14.75 9.86 21.32
CA ARG A 37 -16.03 9.93 20.60
C ARG A 37 -16.90 11.12 21.00
N ASP A 38 -17.76 11.54 20.07
CA ASP A 38 -18.92 12.34 20.39
C ASP A 38 -20.08 11.45 20.87
N ARG A 39 -20.38 11.52 22.18
CA ARG A 39 -21.42 10.71 22.82
C ARG A 39 -22.83 10.99 22.31
N ARG A 40 -23.04 12.13 21.63
CA ARG A 40 -24.35 12.49 21.07
C ARG A 40 -24.76 11.48 20.00
N PHE A 41 -23.88 11.10 19.08
CA PHE A 41 -24.25 10.29 17.91
C PHE A 41 -23.34 9.10 17.60
N GLN A 42 -22.17 8.97 18.25
CA GLN A 42 -21.22 7.89 17.97
C GLN A 42 -21.26 6.82 19.06
N ALA A 43 -21.54 5.58 18.68
CA ALA A 43 -21.39 4.41 19.52
C ALA A 43 -20.07 3.68 19.22
N ILE A 44 -19.48 3.01 20.22
CA ILE A 44 -18.23 2.25 20.06
C ILE A 44 -18.47 0.81 20.51
N LEU A 45 -18.13 -0.15 19.65
CA LEU A 45 -18.18 -1.57 19.91
C LEU A 45 -16.76 -2.18 19.78
N PRO A 46 -16.04 -2.40 20.88
CA PRO A 46 -14.77 -3.11 20.86
C PRO A 46 -15.00 -4.62 20.68
N LEU A 47 -14.22 -5.22 19.78
CA LEU A 47 -14.15 -6.67 19.57
C LEU A 47 -12.83 -7.20 20.10
N ARG A 48 -12.85 -8.36 20.77
CA ARG A 48 -11.64 -9.01 21.30
C ARG A 48 -11.29 -10.27 20.52
N GLY A 49 -10.00 -10.40 20.17
CA GLY A 49 -9.45 -11.60 19.55
C GLY A 49 -9.86 -11.77 18.08
N LYS A 50 -9.41 -12.87 17.48
CA LYS A 50 -9.73 -13.21 16.10
C LYS A 50 -11.19 -13.66 16.03
N ILE A 51 -12.01 -12.95 15.25
CA ILE A 51 -13.41 -13.31 15.04
C ILE A 51 -13.46 -14.72 14.44
N LEU A 52 -14.46 -15.50 14.86
CA LEU A 52 -14.66 -16.83 14.29
C LEU A 52 -14.89 -16.70 12.78
N ASN A 53 -14.13 -17.46 12.00
CA ASN A 53 -14.35 -17.58 10.57
C ASN A 53 -15.73 -18.22 10.30
N VAL A 54 -16.65 -17.40 9.79
CA VAL A 54 -18.02 -17.78 9.46
C VAL A 54 -18.15 -18.57 8.17
N GLU A 55 -17.17 -18.51 7.27
CA GLU A 55 -17.17 -19.29 6.03
C GLU A 55 -17.00 -20.78 6.31
N LYS A 56 -16.14 -21.14 7.27
CA LYS A 56 -15.89 -22.52 7.67
C LYS A 56 -16.82 -23.06 8.75
N SER A 57 -17.56 -22.18 9.41
CA SER A 57 -18.29 -22.53 10.63
C SER A 57 -19.77 -22.69 10.34
N ARG A 58 -20.34 -23.82 10.76
CA ARG A 58 -21.80 -24.00 10.77
C ARG A 58 -22.46 -22.90 11.60
N PHE A 59 -23.69 -22.53 11.22
CA PHE A 59 -24.47 -21.48 11.87
C PHE A 59 -24.51 -21.61 13.40
N ASP A 60 -24.68 -22.82 13.94
CA ASP A 60 -24.68 -23.07 15.39
C ASP A 60 -23.36 -22.67 16.08
N LYS A 61 -22.23 -22.93 15.40
CA LYS A 61 -20.89 -22.59 15.90
C LYS A 61 -20.65 -21.08 15.81
N MET A 62 -21.16 -20.42 14.77
CA MET A 62 -21.17 -18.96 14.68
C MET A 62 -21.94 -18.34 15.84
N MET A 63 -23.14 -18.85 16.14
CA MET A 63 -23.96 -18.37 17.24
C MET A 63 -23.35 -18.66 18.63
N SER A 64 -22.46 -19.65 18.73
CA SER A 64 -21.71 -19.88 19.98
C SER A 64 -20.70 -18.77 20.29
N SER A 65 -20.26 -18.00 19.28
CA SER A 65 -19.32 -16.88 19.46
C SER A 65 -19.98 -15.73 20.23
N GLU A 66 -19.37 -15.34 21.35
CA GLU A 66 -19.81 -14.20 22.14
C GLU A 66 -19.66 -12.88 21.35
N GLU A 67 -18.57 -12.73 20.60
CA GLU A 67 -18.30 -11.51 19.81
C GLU A 67 -19.34 -11.31 18.71
N ILE A 68 -19.73 -12.39 18.01
CA ILE A 68 -20.75 -12.32 16.96
C ILE A 68 -22.13 -12.03 17.56
N ARG A 69 -22.50 -12.68 18.66
CA ARG A 69 -23.76 -12.36 19.38
C ARG A 69 -23.79 -10.93 19.86
N THR A 70 -22.68 -10.43 20.39
CA THR A 70 -22.52 -9.04 20.82
C THR A 70 -22.69 -8.08 19.65
N LEU A 71 -22.07 -8.37 18.50
CA LEU A 71 -22.22 -7.58 17.27
C LEU A 71 -23.67 -7.52 16.78
N ILE A 72 -24.35 -8.66 16.69
CA ILE A 72 -25.76 -8.72 16.24
C ILE A 72 -26.66 -7.96 17.20
N ALA A 73 -26.50 -8.18 18.52
CA ALA A 73 -27.23 -7.46 19.54
C ALA A 73 -26.91 -5.96 19.56
N ALA A 74 -25.70 -5.57 19.15
CA ALA A 74 -25.29 -4.18 18.99
C ALA A 74 -25.93 -3.52 17.75
N LEU A 75 -26.15 -4.26 16.66
CA LEU A 75 -26.78 -3.70 15.46
C LEU A 75 -28.31 -3.70 15.56
N GLY A 76 -28.89 -4.64 16.31
CA GLY A 76 -30.33 -4.72 16.56
C GLY A 76 -31.15 -5.34 15.42
N THR A 77 -30.50 -5.75 14.34
CA THR A 77 -31.15 -6.31 13.14
C THR A 77 -31.66 -7.74 13.34
N GLY A 78 -31.21 -8.47 14.38
CA GLY A 78 -31.38 -9.92 14.44
C GLY A 78 -30.46 -10.65 13.45
N ILE A 79 -30.59 -11.97 13.33
CA ILE A 79 -29.78 -12.79 12.42
C ILE A 79 -30.57 -13.96 11.83
N GLY A 80 -30.21 -14.36 10.60
CA GLY A 80 -30.81 -15.47 9.88
C GLY A 80 -32.19 -15.14 9.28
N ASP A 81 -32.64 -15.98 8.36
CA ASP A 81 -33.76 -15.68 7.45
C ASP A 81 -35.08 -15.30 8.13
N LYS A 82 -35.29 -15.72 9.39
CA LYS A 82 -36.55 -15.51 10.12
C LYS A 82 -36.54 -14.32 11.07
N GLU A 83 -35.38 -13.95 11.61
CA GLU A 83 -35.26 -12.89 12.62
C GLU A 83 -34.58 -11.64 12.09
N TYR A 84 -33.82 -11.76 10.99
CA TYR A 84 -33.15 -10.63 10.37
C TYR A 84 -34.15 -9.63 9.79
N ASN A 85 -33.99 -8.37 10.19
CA ASN A 85 -34.73 -7.24 9.68
C ASN A 85 -33.84 -5.99 9.70
N ILE A 86 -33.46 -5.51 8.52
CA ILE A 86 -32.62 -4.33 8.35
C ILE A 86 -33.28 -3.04 8.86
N ASP A 87 -34.61 -2.94 8.89
CA ASP A 87 -35.32 -1.74 9.36
C ASP A 87 -35.22 -1.57 10.88
N ARG A 88 -34.78 -2.62 11.60
CA ARG A 88 -34.43 -2.56 13.03
C ARG A 88 -32.99 -2.14 13.30
N LEU A 89 -32.22 -1.84 12.25
CA LEU A 89 -30.83 -1.38 12.39
C LEU A 89 -30.78 -0.11 13.22
N ARG A 90 -29.98 -0.13 14.29
CA ARG A 90 -29.88 0.99 15.24
C ARG A 90 -28.98 2.12 14.78
N TYR A 91 -28.07 1.84 13.86
CA TYR A 91 -27.08 2.79 13.33
C TYR A 91 -26.97 2.59 11.82
N GLN A 92 -27.40 3.57 11.01
CA GLN A 92 -27.28 3.49 9.54
C GLN A 92 -25.86 3.76 9.03
N LYS A 93 -24.93 4.12 9.91
CA LYS A 93 -23.50 4.15 9.61
C LYS A 93 -22.76 3.18 10.51
N VAL A 94 -22.41 2.04 9.94
CA VAL A 94 -21.57 1.02 10.58
C VAL A 94 -20.16 1.17 10.02
N ILE A 95 -19.21 1.53 10.87
CA ILE A 95 -17.84 1.86 10.48
C ILE A 95 -16.89 0.84 11.07
N ILE A 96 -16.19 0.09 10.22
CA ILE A 96 -15.11 -0.81 10.62
C ILE A 96 -13.83 0.02 10.74
N MET A 97 -13.22 0.03 11.93
CA MET A 97 -11.99 0.74 12.21
C MET A 97 -10.98 -0.23 12.82
N THR A 98 -10.11 -0.76 11.96
CA THR A 98 -9.07 -1.75 12.28
C THR A 98 -7.69 -1.14 12.07
N ASP A 99 -6.66 -1.79 12.61
CA ASP A 99 -5.28 -1.40 12.35
C ASP A 99 -4.89 -1.65 10.88
N ALA A 100 -3.80 -0.99 10.45
CA ALA A 100 -3.27 -1.08 9.09
C ALA A 100 -2.37 -2.32 8.89
N ASP A 101 -2.17 -3.12 9.93
CA ASP A 101 -1.36 -4.33 9.90
C ASP A 101 -2.14 -5.56 9.36
N VAL A 102 -1.46 -6.71 9.32
CA VAL A 102 -2.01 -7.96 8.79
C VAL A 102 -3.16 -8.50 9.65
N ASP A 103 -3.08 -8.34 10.97
CA ASP A 103 -4.14 -8.82 11.87
C ASP A 103 -5.41 -7.97 11.72
N GLY A 104 -5.26 -6.65 11.57
CA GLY A 104 -6.36 -5.74 11.25
C GLY A 104 -6.95 -5.99 9.87
N ALA A 105 -6.14 -6.28 8.86
CA ALA A 105 -6.62 -6.72 7.55
C ALA A 105 -7.42 -8.04 7.63
N HIS A 106 -6.98 -8.98 8.47
CA HIS A 106 -7.68 -10.25 8.69
C HIS A 106 -9.03 -10.05 9.40
N ILE A 107 -9.09 -9.29 10.49
CA ILE A 107 -10.35 -9.01 11.19
C ILE A 107 -11.31 -8.22 10.30
N ARG A 108 -10.81 -7.24 9.55
CA ARG A 108 -11.60 -6.51 8.55
C ARG A 108 -12.23 -7.47 7.54
N THR A 109 -11.45 -8.39 6.98
CA THR A 109 -11.95 -9.39 6.02
C THR A 109 -13.01 -10.29 6.64
N LEU A 110 -12.78 -10.79 7.87
CA LEU A 110 -13.76 -11.60 8.60
C LEU A 110 -15.09 -10.88 8.84
N LEU A 111 -15.03 -9.59 9.18
CA LEU A 111 -16.22 -8.75 9.33
C LEU A 111 -16.94 -8.54 8.00
N LEU A 112 -16.20 -8.26 6.91
CA LEU A 112 -16.78 -8.10 5.58
C LEU A 112 -17.50 -9.38 5.12
N THR A 113 -16.87 -10.54 5.26
CA THR A 113 -17.49 -11.85 4.96
C THR A 113 -18.73 -12.07 5.82
N PHE A 114 -18.68 -11.75 7.12
CA PHE A 114 -19.85 -11.84 8.00
C PHE A 114 -21.01 -10.97 7.50
N PHE A 115 -20.76 -9.69 7.21
CA PHE A 115 -21.80 -8.79 6.73
C PHE A 115 -22.35 -9.23 5.38
N PHE A 116 -21.50 -9.70 4.46
CA PHE A 116 -21.94 -10.17 3.16
C PHE A 116 -22.83 -11.41 3.23
N ARG A 117 -22.47 -12.39 4.07
CA ARG A 117 -23.23 -13.64 4.18
C ARG A 117 -24.48 -13.50 5.05
N GLN A 118 -24.43 -12.70 6.11
CA GLN A 118 -25.50 -12.66 7.13
C GLN A 118 -26.37 -11.40 7.06
N MET A 119 -25.87 -10.31 6.46
CA MET A 119 -26.53 -9.01 6.42
C MET A 119 -26.30 -8.26 5.08
N PRO A 120 -26.52 -8.90 3.91
CA PRO A 120 -26.20 -8.31 2.61
C PRO A 120 -26.90 -6.97 2.37
N GLU A 121 -28.14 -6.82 2.85
CA GLU A 121 -28.92 -5.58 2.73
C GLU A 121 -28.23 -4.36 3.39
N LEU A 122 -27.36 -4.59 4.40
CA LEU A 122 -26.58 -3.54 5.04
C LEU A 122 -25.57 -2.92 4.05
N ILE A 123 -24.97 -3.76 3.20
CA ILE A 123 -24.03 -3.34 2.15
C ILE A 123 -24.82 -2.73 0.97
N GLU A 124 -25.93 -3.35 0.56
CA GLU A 124 -26.78 -2.86 -0.54
C GLU A 124 -27.37 -1.48 -0.28
N LYS A 125 -27.91 -1.25 0.93
CA LYS A 125 -28.38 0.09 1.35
C LYS A 125 -27.21 1.05 1.60
N GLY A 126 -25.97 0.53 1.64
CA GLY A 126 -24.76 1.32 1.70
C GLY A 126 -24.50 1.91 3.09
N TYR A 127 -24.78 1.12 4.12
CA TYR A 127 -24.60 1.48 5.53
C TYR A 127 -23.25 1.03 6.10
N LEU A 128 -22.48 0.22 5.36
CA LEU A 128 -21.16 -0.27 5.78
C LEU A 128 -20.02 0.60 5.23
N TYR A 129 -19.11 0.97 6.12
CA TYR A 129 -17.95 1.81 5.82
C TYR A 129 -16.69 1.26 6.48
N ILE A 130 -15.53 1.58 5.92
CA ILE A 130 -14.21 1.32 6.49
C ILE A 130 -13.55 2.67 6.78
N ALA A 131 -13.07 2.86 8.01
CA ALA A 131 -12.30 4.04 8.38
C ALA A 131 -10.92 4.05 7.70
N GLN A 132 -10.43 5.23 7.35
CA GLN A 132 -9.11 5.42 6.73
C GLN A 132 -8.23 6.29 7.63
N PRO A 133 -7.66 5.73 8.71
CA PRO A 133 -6.74 6.47 9.59
C PRO A 133 -5.48 6.90 8.84
N PRO A 134 -4.79 7.97 9.26
CA PRO A 134 -3.56 8.41 8.63
C PRO A 134 -2.39 7.46 8.91
N LEU A 135 -1.53 7.28 7.91
CA LEU A 135 -0.30 6.49 8.02
C LEU A 135 0.85 7.28 8.66
N TYR A 136 0.92 8.60 8.42
CA TYR A 136 1.95 9.46 8.98
C TYR A 136 1.38 10.68 9.67
N ARG A 137 2.12 11.14 10.68
CA ARG A 137 2.02 12.45 11.29
C ARG A 137 3.33 13.19 11.05
N VAL A 138 3.23 14.33 10.40
CA VAL A 138 4.37 15.18 10.05
C VAL A 138 4.23 16.52 10.75
N VAL A 139 5.20 16.86 11.59
CA VAL A 139 5.27 18.14 12.28
C VAL A 139 6.39 18.97 11.66
N ASP A 140 6.03 20.14 11.13
CA ASP A 140 6.93 21.14 10.56
C ASP A 140 6.86 22.43 11.38
N GLY A 141 7.74 22.55 12.37
CA GLY A 141 7.71 23.65 13.33
C GLY A 141 6.41 23.66 14.14
N LYS A 142 5.51 24.59 13.84
CA LYS A 142 4.18 24.71 14.49
C LYS A 142 3.04 24.08 13.69
N LYS A 143 3.29 23.68 12.44
CA LYS A 143 2.27 23.06 11.59
C LYS A 143 2.31 21.56 11.77
N GLU A 144 1.14 20.96 11.92
CA GLU A 144 0.95 19.53 12.04
C GLU A 144 0.08 19.07 10.88
N VAL A 145 0.54 18.03 10.18
CA VAL A 145 -0.13 17.48 9.00
C VAL A 145 -0.23 15.96 9.15
N TYR A 146 -1.43 15.44 8.94
CA TYR A 146 -1.68 14.00 8.90
C TYR A 146 -1.76 13.55 7.45
N VAL A 147 -1.00 12.49 7.12
CA VAL A 147 -0.85 11.99 5.76
C VAL A 147 -1.35 10.56 5.69
N LYS A 148 -2.20 10.26 4.70
CA LYS A 148 -3.00 9.03 4.66
C LYS A 148 -2.24 7.81 4.17
N ASN A 149 -1.32 7.99 3.24
CA ASN A 149 -0.60 6.90 2.59
C ASN A 149 0.82 7.35 2.21
N GLU A 150 1.63 6.39 1.75
CA GLU A 150 3.01 6.62 1.35
C GLU A 150 3.13 7.57 0.15
N GLU A 151 2.24 7.45 -0.84
CA GLU A 151 2.20 8.34 -2.00
C GLU A 151 2.02 9.82 -1.61
N ALA A 152 1.05 10.10 -0.74
CA ALA A 152 0.82 11.46 -0.25
C ALA A 152 1.99 11.97 0.61
N PHE A 153 2.70 11.07 1.31
CA PHE A 153 3.88 11.45 2.08
C PHE A 153 5.05 11.81 1.16
N ASN A 154 5.28 11.01 0.12
CA ASN A 154 6.27 11.30 -0.91
C ASN A 154 5.96 12.62 -1.61
N GLN A 155 4.70 12.86 -1.99
CA GLN A 155 4.29 14.13 -2.57
C GLN A 155 4.52 15.32 -1.64
N PHE A 156 4.22 15.18 -0.33
CA PHE A 156 4.49 16.22 0.66
C PHE A 156 6.00 16.57 0.72
N ILE A 157 6.87 15.57 0.68
CA ILE A 157 8.32 15.77 0.66
C ILE A 157 8.77 16.44 -0.65
N LEU A 158 8.24 16.00 -1.80
CA LEU A 158 8.52 16.58 -3.11
C LEU A 158 8.13 18.07 -3.18
N ASP A 159 6.95 18.43 -2.67
CA ASP A 159 6.46 19.80 -2.64
C ASP A 159 7.39 20.69 -1.79
N ARG A 160 7.88 20.16 -0.67
CA ARG A 160 8.83 20.87 0.20
C ARG A 160 10.19 21.06 -0.47
N ILE A 161 10.70 20.06 -1.18
CA ILE A 161 11.93 20.17 -1.97
C ILE A 161 11.77 21.24 -3.05
N ALA A 162 10.67 21.17 -3.81
CA ALA A 162 10.37 22.10 -4.90
C ALA A 162 10.26 23.56 -4.44
N GLN A 163 9.84 23.80 -3.19
CA GLN A 163 9.73 25.13 -2.61
C GLN A 163 11.04 25.69 -2.06
N LYS A 164 11.96 24.84 -1.60
CA LYS A 164 13.14 25.26 -0.81
C LYS A 164 14.47 25.10 -1.54
N GLU A 165 14.53 24.21 -2.53
CA GLU A 165 15.78 23.81 -3.16
C GLU A 165 15.78 24.20 -4.64
N THR A 166 16.97 24.52 -5.15
CA THR A 166 17.23 24.70 -6.58
C THR A 166 18.42 23.84 -6.95
N VAL A 167 18.32 23.14 -8.07
CA VAL A 167 19.37 22.24 -8.57
C VAL A 167 19.88 22.80 -9.89
N SER A 168 21.18 23.05 -9.96
CA SER A 168 21.87 23.37 -11.21
C SER A 168 22.45 22.09 -11.83
N VAL A 169 22.29 21.96 -13.15
CA VAL A 169 22.76 20.85 -13.97
C VAL A 169 23.78 21.40 -14.96
N ASP A 170 24.98 20.82 -14.95
CA ASP A 170 26.13 21.17 -15.78
C ASP A 170 26.44 22.66 -15.80
N ASP A 171 26.20 23.36 -14.68
CA ASP A 171 26.42 24.80 -14.53
C ASP A 171 25.67 25.67 -15.56
N THR A 172 24.64 25.13 -16.22
CA THR A 172 23.95 25.79 -17.35
C THR A 172 22.42 25.79 -17.23
N LYS A 173 21.82 24.79 -16.58
CA LYS A 173 20.36 24.69 -16.43
C LYS A 173 19.97 24.60 -14.96
N GLU A 174 19.04 25.45 -14.55
CA GLU A 174 18.48 25.42 -13.19
C GLU A 174 17.09 24.78 -13.16
N PHE A 175 16.88 23.94 -12.15
CA PHE A 175 15.63 23.24 -11.87
C PHE A 175 15.12 23.68 -10.50
N SER A 176 13.94 24.28 -10.50
CA SER A 176 13.22 24.70 -9.29
C SER A 176 11.72 24.48 -9.45
N GLY A 177 10.97 24.53 -8.34
CA GLY A 177 9.52 24.39 -8.36
C GLY A 177 9.05 23.07 -9.02
N LYS A 178 8.05 23.17 -9.90
CA LYS A 178 7.46 21.99 -10.57
C LYS A 178 8.46 21.19 -11.42
N LYS A 179 9.47 21.85 -12.01
CA LYS A 179 10.49 21.16 -12.82
C LYS A 179 11.38 20.28 -11.93
N LEU A 180 11.75 20.78 -10.75
CA LEU A 180 12.51 20.00 -9.77
C LEU A 180 11.66 18.86 -9.20
N SER A 181 10.41 19.13 -8.82
CA SER A 181 9.49 18.09 -8.36
C SER A 181 9.35 16.94 -9.37
N SER A 182 9.18 17.26 -10.65
CA SER A 182 9.10 16.26 -11.72
C SER A 182 10.40 15.48 -11.92
N LEU A 183 11.56 16.13 -11.79
CA LEU A 183 12.86 15.45 -11.86
C LEU A 183 13.01 14.44 -10.71
N VAL A 184 12.69 14.87 -9.48
CA VAL A 184 12.81 14.00 -8.30
C VAL A 184 11.78 12.87 -8.33
N ASP A 185 10.53 13.13 -8.73
CA ASP A 185 9.50 12.09 -8.92
C ASP A 185 9.96 11.04 -9.96
N ASN A 186 10.54 11.48 -11.07
CA ASN A 186 11.12 10.56 -12.06
C ASN A 186 12.28 9.73 -11.47
N LEU A 187 13.16 10.34 -10.66
CA LEU A 187 14.24 9.60 -9.99
C LEU A 187 13.69 8.57 -8.97
N ILE A 188 12.66 8.93 -8.20
CA ILE A 188 11.99 7.99 -7.27
C ILE A 188 11.43 6.81 -8.05
N ARG A 189 10.63 7.07 -9.09
CA ARG A 189 10.04 6.02 -9.94
C ARG A 189 11.10 5.15 -10.61
N TYR A 190 12.24 5.73 -11.01
CA TYR A 190 13.35 4.99 -11.58
C TYR A 190 13.88 3.95 -10.60
N TYR A 191 14.24 4.36 -9.38
CA TYR A 191 14.78 3.46 -8.36
C TYR A 191 13.74 2.49 -7.79
N GLU A 192 12.47 2.89 -7.67
CA GLU A 192 11.39 1.99 -7.26
C GLU A 192 11.17 0.84 -8.25
N ASN A 193 11.17 1.11 -9.56
CA ASN A 193 10.99 0.05 -10.56
C ASN A 193 12.23 -0.86 -10.61
N ILE A 194 13.45 -0.33 -10.39
CA ILE A 194 14.65 -1.17 -10.20
C ILE A 194 14.48 -2.06 -8.98
N ALA A 195 14.10 -1.51 -7.82
CA ALA A 195 13.91 -2.28 -6.60
C ALA A 195 12.86 -3.39 -6.77
N ARG A 196 11.73 -3.11 -7.45
CA ARG A 196 10.69 -4.10 -7.74
C ARG A 196 11.20 -5.23 -8.65
N LEU A 197 11.98 -4.91 -9.68
CA LEU A 197 12.62 -5.92 -10.52
C LEU A 197 13.69 -6.70 -9.73
N SER A 198 14.43 -6.06 -8.83
CA SER A 198 15.38 -6.75 -7.98
C SER A 198 14.73 -7.70 -7.00
N LYS A 199 13.56 -7.37 -6.45
CA LYS A 199 12.75 -8.31 -5.67
C LYS A 199 12.32 -9.54 -6.48
N LYS A 200 12.11 -9.39 -7.80
CA LYS A 200 11.83 -10.50 -8.72
C LYS A 200 13.06 -11.37 -9.05
N GLY A 201 14.23 -11.05 -8.49
CA GLY A 201 15.45 -11.84 -8.65
C GLY A 201 16.44 -11.30 -9.69
N TYR A 202 16.16 -10.15 -10.31
CA TYR A 202 17.07 -9.53 -11.29
C TYR A 202 18.10 -8.61 -10.63
N SER A 203 19.38 -8.72 -10.97
CA SER A 203 20.40 -7.83 -10.41
C SER A 203 20.12 -6.36 -10.77
N ALA A 204 20.15 -5.47 -9.76
CA ALA A 204 19.99 -4.02 -9.95
C ALA A 204 20.99 -3.47 -10.97
N ARG A 205 22.23 -3.97 -10.92
CA ARG A 205 23.31 -3.58 -11.84
C ARG A 205 22.99 -3.97 -13.28
N PHE A 206 22.45 -5.16 -13.48
CA PHE A 206 22.02 -5.62 -14.80
C PHE A 206 20.85 -4.79 -15.34
N ILE A 207 19.87 -4.48 -14.48
CA ILE A 207 18.71 -3.65 -14.86
C ILE A 207 19.18 -2.24 -15.28
N GLU A 208 20.04 -1.60 -14.49
CA GLU A 208 20.60 -0.28 -14.82
C GLU A 208 21.41 -0.31 -16.13
N PHE A 209 22.16 -1.38 -16.35
CA PHE A 209 22.88 -1.60 -17.60
C PHE A 209 21.94 -1.72 -18.81
N LEU A 210 20.92 -2.57 -18.74
CA LEU A 210 19.96 -2.74 -19.85
C LEU A 210 19.34 -1.42 -20.28
N VAL A 211 18.99 -0.60 -19.27
CA VAL A 211 18.37 0.70 -19.46
C VAL A 211 19.37 1.75 -19.96
N SER A 212 20.67 1.60 -19.67
CA SER A 212 21.73 2.45 -20.22
C SER A 212 22.04 2.19 -21.68
N CYS A 213 21.84 0.97 -22.16
CA CYS A 213 22.02 0.61 -23.56
C CYS A 213 20.89 1.08 -24.50
N GLY A 214 19.96 1.90 -24.00
CA GLY A 214 18.91 2.49 -24.83
C GLY A 214 17.79 1.51 -25.20
N ALA A 215 17.57 0.47 -24.38
CA ALA A 215 16.37 -0.36 -24.51
C ALA A 215 15.14 0.50 -24.20
N HIS A 216 14.50 1.06 -25.23
CA HIS A 216 13.35 1.95 -25.10
C HIS A 216 12.03 1.35 -25.64
N ASP A 217 12.10 0.27 -26.41
CA ASP A 217 10.95 -0.52 -26.82
C ASP A 217 11.25 -2.00 -26.66
N ARG A 218 10.27 -2.82 -26.29
CA ARG A 218 10.46 -4.28 -26.17
C ARG A 218 10.83 -4.95 -27.48
N SER A 219 10.47 -4.37 -28.63
CA SER A 219 10.75 -4.94 -29.95
C SER A 219 12.25 -5.08 -30.22
N VAL A 220 13.08 -4.27 -29.56
CA VAL A 220 14.55 -4.33 -29.69
C VAL A 220 15.11 -5.67 -29.19
N PHE A 221 14.42 -6.35 -28.27
CA PHE A 221 14.84 -7.66 -27.75
C PHE A 221 14.53 -8.82 -28.72
N LYS A 222 13.96 -8.53 -29.89
CA LYS A 222 13.86 -9.45 -31.03
C LYS A 222 14.94 -9.21 -32.08
N ASP A 223 15.58 -8.05 -32.04
CA ASP A 223 16.56 -7.63 -33.03
C ASP A 223 17.92 -8.27 -32.70
N ARG A 224 18.40 -9.09 -33.62
CA ARG A 224 19.69 -9.79 -33.48
C ARG A 224 20.86 -8.83 -33.34
N GLU A 225 20.92 -7.76 -34.15
CA GLU A 225 22.03 -6.80 -34.10
C GLU A 225 22.03 -6.00 -32.80
N PHE A 226 20.84 -5.75 -32.24
CA PHE A 226 20.73 -5.15 -30.92
C PHE A 226 21.20 -6.12 -29.82
N MET A 227 20.73 -7.37 -29.85
CA MET A 227 21.09 -8.36 -28.83
C MET A 227 22.57 -8.73 -28.85
N ASP A 228 23.18 -8.89 -30.03
CA ASP A 228 24.61 -9.16 -30.16
C ASP A 228 25.47 -8.02 -29.56
N ARG A 229 25.03 -6.76 -29.71
CA ARG A 229 25.66 -5.61 -29.04
C ARG A 229 25.48 -5.65 -27.53
N ILE A 230 24.26 -5.93 -27.04
CA ILE A 230 23.98 -6.04 -25.60
C ILE A 230 24.86 -7.12 -24.96
N PHE A 231 24.98 -8.30 -25.58
CA PHE A 231 25.81 -9.37 -25.06
C PHE A 231 27.28 -8.99 -24.97
N SER A 232 27.80 -8.31 -25.99
CA SER A 232 29.20 -7.82 -25.99
C SER A 232 29.43 -6.80 -24.87
N CYS A 233 28.52 -5.82 -24.72
CA CYS A 233 28.61 -4.82 -23.66
C CYS A 233 28.44 -5.42 -22.25
N LEU A 234 27.62 -6.46 -22.08
CA LEU A 234 27.48 -7.19 -20.81
C LEU A 234 28.79 -7.85 -20.41
N GLU A 235 29.48 -8.48 -21.36
CA GLU A 235 30.79 -9.10 -21.11
C GLU A 235 31.87 -8.08 -20.73
N GLU A 236 31.89 -6.91 -21.39
CA GLU A 236 32.79 -5.80 -21.05
C GLU A 236 32.55 -5.26 -19.63
N GLU A 237 31.29 -5.20 -19.21
CA GLU A 237 30.90 -4.89 -17.84
C GLU A 237 31.16 -6.06 -16.86
N GLY A 238 31.66 -7.21 -17.32
CA GLY A 238 32.03 -8.33 -16.45
C GLY A 238 30.85 -9.18 -15.99
N PHE A 239 29.73 -9.12 -16.70
CA PHE A 239 28.74 -10.20 -16.67
C PHE A 239 29.22 -11.35 -17.57
N LYS A 240 28.72 -12.56 -17.33
CA LYS A 240 28.81 -13.65 -18.32
C LYS A 240 27.40 -13.96 -18.81
N VAL A 241 27.27 -14.24 -20.10
CA VAL A 241 26.01 -14.64 -20.71
C VAL A 241 26.11 -16.10 -21.13
N GLY A 242 25.09 -16.89 -20.82
CA GLY A 242 24.99 -18.30 -21.21
C GLY A 242 23.59 -18.65 -21.68
N ASP A 243 23.41 -19.88 -22.15
CA ASP A 243 22.13 -20.45 -22.58
C ASP A 243 21.35 -19.55 -23.56
N ILE A 244 22.06 -18.88 -24.46
CA ILE A 244 21.44 -17.95 -25.43
C ILE A 244 20.60 -18.74 -26.42
N GLY A 245 19.31 -18.47 -26.41
CA GLY A 245 18.31 -19.03 -27.32
C GLY A 245 17.31 -17.98 -27.78
N VAL A 246 16.35 -18.42 -28.58
CA VAL A 246 15.15 -17.64 -28.92
C VAL A 246 13.96 -18.45 -28.43
N SER A 247 13.00 -17.79 -27.79
CA SER A 247 11.87 -18.49 -27.18
C SER A 247 11.11 -19.37 -28.20
N GLU A 248 10.82 -20.60 -27.79
CA GLU A 248 10.11 -21.61 -28.58
C GLU A 248 8.60 -21.35 -28.66
N ASP A 249 8.07 -20.43 -27.84
CA ASP A 249 6.65 -20.07 -27.76
C ASP A 249 6.14 -19.22 -28.96
N GLY A 250 7.02 -18.90 -29.90
CA GLY A 250 6.70 -18.14 -31.12
C GLY A 250 6.70 -16.63 -30.94
N HIS A 251 7.06 -16.10 -29.77
CA HIS A 251 7.18 -14.66 -29.55
C HIS A 251 8.46 -14.06 -30.14
N GLY A 252 9.49 -14.88 -30.40
CA GLY A 252 10.72 -14.49 -31.09
C GLY A 252 11.65 -13.58 -30.28
N TYR A 253 11.53 -13.63 -28.96
CA TYR A 253 12.45 -12.93 -28.04
C TYR A 253 13.67 -13.78 -27.76
N TYR A 254 14.81 -13.14 -27.59
CA TYR A 254 16.00 -13.81 -27.09
C TYR A 254 15.82 -14.18 -25.63
N GLU A 255 16.22 -15.39 -25.25
CA GLU A 255 16.27 -15.85 -23.87
C GLU A 255 17.71 -16.20 -23.54
N PHE A 256 18.17 -15.85 -22.35
CA PHE A 256 19.54 -16.07 -21.95
C PHE A 256 19.70 -16.05 -20.43
N THR A 257 20.72 -16.72 -19.95
CA THR A 257 21.12 -16.69 -18.54
C THR A 257 22.21 -15.64 -18.35
N VAL A 258 22.03 -14.76 -17.37
CA VAL A 258 23.07 -13.81 -16.95
C VAL A 258 23.70 -14.32 -15.67
N TYR A 259 25.03 -14.39 -15.64
CA TYR A 259 25.82 -14.72 -14.46
C TYR A 259 26.61 -13.48 -14.03
N GLU A 260 26.32 -12.98 -12.83
CA GLU A 260 27.08 -11.88 -12.25
C GLU A 260 28.32 -12.43 -11.53
N THR A 261 29.50 -12.17 -12.11
CA THR A 261 30.77 -12.68 -11.58
C THR A 261 31.25 -11.94 -10.33
N ARG A 262 30.65 -10.79 -10.04
CA ARG A 262 30.89 -9.98 -8.82
C ARG A 262 29.81 -10.28 -7.77
N ASN A 263 30.14 -10.15 -6.48
CA ASN A 263 29.21 -10.28 -5.36
C ASN A 263 28.56 -11.67 -5.14
N GLY A 264 29.30 -12.76 -5.35
CA GLY A 264 28.89 -14.10 -4.88
C GLY A 264 28.23 -15.02 -5.91
N GLY A 265 28.25 -14.66 -7.20
CA GLY A 265 27.90 -15.60 -8.28
C GLY A 265 26.40 -15.82 -8.44
N GLN A 266 25.60 -14.75 -8.42
CA GLN A 266 24.17 -14.85 -8.72
C GLN A 266 23.95 -15.05 -10.22
N SER A 267 22.99 -15.89 -10.57
CA SER A 267 22.52 -16.06 -11.93
C SER A 267 21.01 -15.96 -12.00
N PHE A 268 20.52 -15.34 -13.07
CA PHE A 268 19.09 -15.22 -13.32
C PHE A 268 18.82 -15.34 -14.82
N ASN A 269 17.65 -15.87 -15.15
CA ASN A 269 17.21 -16.02 -16.52
C ASN A 269 16.53 -14.74 -16.97
N VAL A 270 16.89 -14.27 -18.16
CA VAL A 270 16.26 -13.16 -18.84
C VAL A 270 15.41 -13.72 -19.95
N ASP A 271 14.10 -13.56 -19.80
CA ASP A 271 13.10 -14.20 -20.64
C ASP A 271 12.00 -13.21 -21.05
N TRP A 272 11.00 -13.71 -21.76
CA TRP A 272 9.81 -12.96 -22.13
C TRP A 272 9.10 -12.31 -20.94
N GLY A 273 9.09 -12.95 -19.76
CA GLY A 273 8.50 -12.43 -18.54
C GLY A 273 9.19 -11.15 -18.07
N MET A 274 10.52 -11.09 -18.13
CA MET A 274 11.26 -9.87 -17.86
C MET A 274 10.89 -8.75 -18.84
N PHE A 275 10.94 -9.04 -20.15
CA PHE A 275 10.71 -8.04 -21.21
C PHE A 275 9.29 -7.50 -21.26
N THR A 276 8.32 -8.26 -20.78
CA THR A 276 6.92 -7.84 -20.69
C THR A 276 6.52 -7.27 -19.34
N SER A 277 7.41 -7.33 -18.36
CA SER A 277 7.08 -6.87 -17.02
C SER A 277 6.63 -5.40 -17.02
N PRO A 278 5.51 -5.08 -16.34
CA PRO A 278 5.06 -3.69 -16.20
C PRO A 278 6.13 -2.78 -15.58
N GLU A 279 6.96 -3.33 -14.69
CA GLU A 279 8.05 -2.63 -14.03
C GLU A 279 9.12 -2.20 -15.03
N LEU A 280 9.59 -3.11 -15.89
CA LEU A 280 10.58 -2.78 -16.92
C LEU A 280 10.02 -1.76 -17.90
N LYS A 281 8.76 -1.92 -18.34
CA LYS A 281 8.12 -0.95 -19.25
C LYS A 281 8.05 0.45 -18.62
N ARG A 282 7.68 0.55 -17.35
CA ARG A 282 7.66 1.84 -16.61
C ARG A 282 9.08 2.41 -16.48
N LEU A 283 10.06 1.57 -16.16
CA LEU A 283 11.46 1.95 -16.02
C LEU A 283 12.04 2.50 -17.33
N MET A 284 11.82 1.83 -18.46
CA MET A 284 12.27 2.27 -19.80
C MET A 284 11.68 3.65 -20.16
N ASN A 285 10.40 3.88 -19.84
CA ASN A 285 9.73 5.16 -20.09
C ASN A 285 10.32 6.30 -19.24
N VAL A 286 10.56 6.05 -17.95
CA VAL A 286 11.12 7.03 -17.02
C VAL A 286 12.58 7.31 -17.37
N SER A 287 13.37 6.28 -17.67
CA SER A 287 14.76 6.42 -18.09
C SER A 287 14.91 7.30 -19.32
N ARG A 288 14.03 7.18 -20.31
CA ARG A 288 14.05 8.06 -21.49
C ARG A 288 13.91 9.54 -21.13
N GLN A 289 13.16 9.87 -20.08
CA GLN A 289 13.02 11.26 -19.60
C GLN A 289 14.26 11.71 -18.82
N LEU A 290 14.97 10.78 -18.19
CA LEU A 290 16.18 11.03 -17.42
C LEU A 290 17.46 11.01 -18.29
N GLU A 291 17.39 10.47 -19.51
CA GLU A 291 18.53 10.33 -20.43
C GLU A 291 19.32 11.64 -20.65
N PRO A 292 18.69 12.83 -20.80
CA PRO A 292 19.42 14.10 -20.93
C PRO A 292 20.28 14.47 -19.71
N PHE A 293 20.08 13.80 -18.57
CA PHE A 293 20.78 14.03 -17.31
C PHE A 293 21.80 12.93 -16.98
N ARG A 294 21.99 11.95 -17.88
CA ARG A 294 22.92 10.84 -17.65
C ARG A 294 24.35 11.36 -17.71
N GLY A 295 25.13 11.10 -16.65
CA GLY A 295 26.50 11.62 -16.51
C GLY A 295 26.60 13.12 -16.26
N ALA A 296 25.47 13.81 -16.06
CA ALA A 296 25.45 15.23 -15.76
C ALA A 296 26.01 15.52 -14.36
N ARG A 297 26.54 16.72 -14.17
CA ARG A 297 27.00 17.23 -12.87
C ARG A 297 25.90 18.06 -12.23
N PHE A 298 25.53 17.71 -11.01
CA PHE A 298 24.50 18.39 -10.24
C PHE A 298 25.10 19.19 -9.09
N ARG A 299 24.56 20.37 -8.81
CA ARG A 299 24.80 21.12 -7.57
C ARG A 299 23.47 21.61 -7.01
N ILE A 300 23.38 21.67 -5.67
CA ILE A 300 22.20 22.18 -4.97
C ILE A 300 22.59 23.51 -4.30
N ASP A 301 21.81 24.56 -4.53
CA ASP A 301 22.11 25.89 -3.99
C ASP A 301 21.96 25.93 -2.46
N GLY A 302 22.85 26.69 -1.79
CA GLY A 302 22.77 26.97 -0.34
C GLY A 302 23.88 26.37 0.54
N GLU A 303 24.85 25.65 -0.01
CA GLU A 303 26.09 25.28 0.68
C GLU A 303 27.30 25.88 -0.03
N GLY A 304 28.09 26.68 0.70
CA GLY A 304 29.36 27.23 0.23
C GLY A 304 30.28 26.11 -0.25
N GLU A 305 30.90 26.32 -1.40
CA GLU A 305 31.66 25.32 -2.18
C GLU A 305 30.87 24.04 -2.47
N GLY A 306 29.85 24.20 -3.31
CA GLY A 306 28.88 23.17 -3.70
C GLY A 306 29.49 21.83 -4.09
N LYS A 307 29.16 20.80 -3.30
CA LYS A 307 29.45 19.41 -3.62
C LYS A 307 28.91 19.08 -5.02
N VAL A 308 29.82 18.75 -5.94
CA VAL A 308 29.46 18.28 -7.28
C VAL A 308 29.02 16.84 -7.17
N ILE A 309 27.75 16.60 -7.48
CA ILE A 309 27.14 15.28 -7.47
C ILE A 309 27.10 14.77 -8.91
N THR A 310 27.51 13.53 -9.11
CA THR A 310 27.51 12.88 -10.45
C THR A 310 26.60 11.67 -10.50
N SER A 311 26.16 11.16 -9.34
CA SER A 311 25.22 10.04 -9.24
C SER A 311 23.80 10.52 -9.01
N TRP A 312 22.86 9.94 -9.75
CA TRP A 312 21.43 10.10 -9.53
C TRP A 312 20.98 9.62 -8.14
N SER A 313 21.60 8.57 -7.61
CA SER A 313 21.26 8.02 -6.29
C SER A 313 21.61 9.00 -5.18
N GLU A 314 22.82 9.55 -5.24
CA GLU A 314 23.31 10.55 -4.29
C GLU A 314 22.49 11.86 -4.37
N LEU A 315 22.13 12.29 -5.59
CA LEU A 315 21.28 13.46 -5.78
C LEU A 315 19.91 13.25 -5.13
N LEU A 316 19.27 12.11 -5.39
CA LEU A 316 17.97 11.78 -4.83
C LEU A 316 18.05 11.70 -3.30
N GLU A 317 19.03 10.99 -2.76
CA GLU A 317 19.22 10.86 -1.31
C GLU A 317 19.39 12.23 -0.64
N LEU A 318 20.23 13.09 -1.20
CA LEU A 318 20.48 14.43 -0.64
C LEU A 318 19.21 15.30 -0.69
N LEU A 319 18.47 15.29 -1.80
CA LEU A 319 17.22 16.03 -1.94
C LEU A 319 16.15 15.52 -0.97
N MET A 320 16.01 14.19 -0.83
CA MET A 320 15.06 13.59 0.12
C MET A 320 15.43 13.93 1.57
N ASN A 321 16.71 13.90 1.92
CA ASN A 321 17.19 14.30 3.24
C ASN A 321 16.94 15.78 3.52
N LYS A 322 17.17 16.67 2.55
CA LYS A 322 16.83 18.10 2.65
C LYS A 322 15.34 18.33 2.80
N GLY A 323 14.51 17.60 2.05
CA GLY A 323 13.06 17.61 2.19
C GLY A 323 12.63 17.21 3.60
N LYS A 324 13.22 16.16 4.17
CA LYS A 324 12.92 15.70 5.54
C LYS A 324 13.50 16.57 6.66
N ARG A 325 14.48 17.43 6.35
CA ARG A 325 15.20 18.23 7.36
C ARG A 325 14.24 19.14 8.14
N GLY A 326 14.34 19.07 9.47
CA GLY A 326 13.52 19.84 10.40
C GLY A 326 12.09 19.35 10.57
N LEU A 327 11.73 18.21 9.97
CA LEU A 327 10.45 17.54 10.20
C LEU A 327 10.57 16.53 11.33
N THR A 328 9.56 16.50 12.20
CA THR A 328 9.33 15.35 13.08
C THR A 328 8.29 14.46 12.41
N ILE A 329 8.71 13.27 11.97
CA ILE A 329 7.86 12.32 11.26
C ILE A 329 7.59 11.14 12.19
N GLN A 330 6.31 10.86 12.45
CA GLN A 330 5.85 9.69 13.17
C GLN A 330 5.00 8.85 12.21
N ARG A 331 5.36 7.59 12.02
CA ARG A 331 4.54 6.62 11.29
C ARG A 331 3.67 5.88 12.29
N TYR A 332 2.37 5.81 12.03
CA TYR A 332 1.45 5.05 12.85
C TYR A 332 1.46 3.58 12.42
N LYS A 333 1.67 2.66 13.36
CA LYS A 333 1.57 1.22 13.11
C LYS A 333 0.20 0.65 13.50
N GLY A 334 -0.46 1.26 14.47
CA GLY A 334 -1.79 0.88 14.92
C GLY A 334 -2.55 2.05 15.53
N LEU A 335 -3.86 1.92 15.62
CA LEU A 335 -4.78 2.93 16.16
C LEU A 335 -4.48 3.23 17.64
N GLY A 336 -3.93 2.25 18.38
CA GLY A 336 -3.53 2.41 19.78
C GLY A 336 -2.38 3.39 20.03
N GLU A 337 -1.62 3.76 18.99
CA GLU A 337 -0.55 4.76 19.08
C GLU A 337 -1.08 6.20 19.07
N MET A 338 -2.34 6.39 18.66
CA MET A 338 -3.01 7.68 18.68
C MET A 338 -3.65 7.94 20.03
N ASN A 339 -3.44 9.14 20.57
CA ASN A 339 -4.22 9.58 21.72
C ASN A 339 -5.69 9.87 21.31
N PRO A 340 -6.63 9.95 22.26
CA PRO A 340 -8.05 10.14 21.93
C PRO A 340 -8.36 11.38 21.09
N ALA A 341 -7.62 12.48 21.27
CA ALA A 341 -7.81 13.71 20.50
C ALA A 341 -7.33 13.55 19.06
N GLN A 342 -6.18 12.90 18.86
CA GLN A 342 -5.67 12.57 17.52
C GLN A 342 -6.61 11.64 16.78
N LEU A 343 -7.09 10.59 17.45
CA LEU A 343 -8.02 9.64 16.85
C LEU A 343 -9.33 10.33 16.43
N TRP A 344 -9.83 11.25 17.26
CA TRP A 344 -10.96 12.10 16.91
C TRP A 344 -10.68 12.93 15.66
N GLU A 345 -9.67 13.79 15.70
CA GLU A 345 -9.37 14.76 14.63
C GLU A 345 -9.07 14.11 13.28
N THR A 346 -8.52 12.90 13.29
CA THR A 346 -8.07 12.21 12.08
C THR A 346 -9.09 11.24 11.51
N THR A 347 -9.79 10.51 12.38
CA THR A 347 -10.51 9.29 11.99
C THR A 347 -11.99 9.31 12.36
N MET A 348 -12.38 10.02 13.43
CA MET A 348 -13.77 9.99 13.92
C MET A 348 -14.57 11.27 13.63
N ASP A 349 -13.90 12.41 13.49
CA ASP A 349 -14.52 13.72 13.21
C ASP A 349 -15.21 13.72 11.83
N PRO A 350 -16.54 13.89 11.75
CA PRO A 350 -17.29 13.88 10.49
C PRO A 350 -16.81 14.90 9.45
N GLU A 351 -16.20 16.01 9.87
CA GLU A 351 -15.73 17.06 8.95
C GLU A 351 -14.37 16.73 8.32
N LYS A 352 -13.55 15.89 8.97
CA LYS A 352 -12.16 15.63 8.58
C LYS A 352 -11.91 14.20 8.12
N ARG A 353 -12.63 13.24 8.69
CA ARG A 353 -12.40 11.82 8.45
C ARG A 353 -12.62 11.44 7.00
N THR A 354 -12.01 10.33 6.61
CA THR A 354 -12.26 9.68 5.33
C THR A 354 -12.78 8.29 5.59
N LEU A 355 -13.93 7.99 4.97
CA LEU A 355 -14.57 6.69 5.03
C LEU A 355 -14.65 6.11 3.63
N LEU A 356 -14.25 4.86 3.49
CA LEU A 356 -14.48 4.08 2.29
C LEU A 356 -15.83 3.38 2.42
N LYS A 357 -16.77 3.67 1.52
CA LYS A 357 -18.08 2.99 1.49
C LYS A 357 -17.90 1.62 0.83
N VAL A 358 -18.32 0.55 1.51
CA VAL A 358 -18.19 -0.82 1.00
C VAL A 358 -19.27 -1.09 -0.05
N ARG A 359 -18.89 -1.68 -1.19
CA ARG A 359 -19.80 -2.12 -2.24
C ARG A 359 -19.80 -3.65 -2.33
N ILE A 360 -20.82 -4.23 -2.96
CA ILE A 360 -20.93 -5.69 -3.12
C ILE A 360 -19.74 -6.26 -3.89
N GLU A 361 -19.30 -5.58 -4.96
CA GLU A 361 -18.11 -5.95 -5.75
C GLU A 361 -16.88 -6.14 -4.86
N ASP A 362 -16.62 -5.17 -3.97
CA ASP A 362 -15.47 -5.17 -3.07
C ASP A 362 -15.51 -6.38 -2.10
N VAL A 363 -16.70 -6.87 -1.74
CA VAL A 363 -16.82 -8.03 -0.83
C VAL A 363 -16.75 -9.36 -1.56
N VAL A 364 -17.17 -9.45 -2.83
CA VAL A 364 -16.95 -10.66 -3.64
C VAL A 364 -15.45 -10.87 -3.85
N GLU A 365 -14.70 -9.82 -4.20
CA GLU A 365 -13.23 -9.89 -4.30
C GLU A 365 -12.59 -10.31 -2.97
N ALA A 366 -13.05 -9.72 -1.85
CA ALA A 366 -12.57 -10.10 -0.52
C ALA A 366 -12.90 -11.56 -0.18
N ASP A 367 -14.08 -12.07 -0.55
CA ASP A 367 -14.52 -13.46 -0.31
C ASP A 367 -13.72 -14.46 -1.16
N GLU A 368 -13.40 -14.12 -2.41
CA GLU A 368 -12.55 -14.92 -3.29
C GLU A 368 -11.12 -15.03 -2.74
N ILE A 369 -10.51 -13.89 -2.39
CA ILE A 369 -9.18 -13.83 -1.76
C ILE A 369 -9.18 -14.62 -0.45
N PHE A 370 -10.22 -14.44 0.38
CA PHE A 370 -10.35 -15.16 1.63
C PHE A 370 -10.54 -16.66 1.43
N SER A 371 -11.33 -17.08 0.44
CA SER A 371 -11.54 -18.49 0.09
C SER A 371 -10.25 -19.15 -0.36
N ILE A 372 -9.39 -18.42 -1.09
CA ILE A 372 -8.05 -18.90 -1.48
C ILE A 372 -7.12 -18.99 -0.26
N LEU A 373 -7.03 -17.92 0.54
CA LEU A 373 -6.11 -17.83 1.67
C LEU A 373 -6.48 -18.75 2.83
N MET A 374 -7.78 -18.95 3.06
CA MET A 374 -8.29 -19.71 4.20
C MET A 374 -8.90 -21.04 3.80
N GLY A 375 -9.14 -21.34 2.53
CA GLY A 375 -9.69 -22.63 2.05
C GLY A 375 -8.80 -23.82 2.36
N ASP A 376 -9.34 -25.04 2.29
CA ASP A 376 -8.60 -26.26 2.69
C ASP A 376 -7.54 -26.70 1.67
N LYS A 377 -7.51 -26.07 0.49
CA LYS A 377 -6.56 -26.38 -0.58
C LYS A 377 -5.24 -25.65 -0.34
N VAL A 378 -4.18 -26.41 -0.11
CA VAL A 378 -2.83 -25.88 0.16
C VAL A 378 -2.21 -25.25 -1.10
N GLU A 379 -2.34 -25.88 -2.26
CA GLU A 379 -1.73 -25.42 -3.52
C GLU A 379 -2.19 -24.03 -3.96
N PRO A 380 -3.50 -23.72 -4.08
CA PRO A 380 -3.96 -22.38 -4.46
C PRO A 380 -3.53 -21.30 -3.47
N ARG A 381 -3.50 -21.63 -2.16
CA ARG A 381 -2.98 -20.73 -1.14
C ARG A 381 -1.49 -20.47 -1.32
N ARG A 382 -0.71 -21.52 -1.60
CA ARG A 382 0.73 -21.42 -1.82
C ARG A 382 1.05 -20.63 -3.07
N GLU A 383 0.34 -20.86 -4.17
CA GLU A 383 0.45 -20.08 -5.40
C GLU A 383 0.06 -18.62 -5.19
N PHE A 384 -1.02 -18.34 -4.46
CA PHE A 384 -1.43 -16.98 -4.10
C PHE A 384 -0.39 -16.28 -3.23
N ILE A 385 0.14 -16.94 -2.21
CA ILE A 385 1.22 -16.39 -1.38
C ILE A 385 2.47 -16.16 -2.24
N HIS A 386 2.89 -17.09 -3.09
CA HIS A 386 4.08 -16.91 -3.94
C HIS A 386 3.91 -15.80 -4.99
N SER A 387 2.74 -15.68 -5.61
CA SER A 387 2.47 -14.65 -6.62
C SER A 387 2.30 -13.25 -6.03
N ASN A 388 1.79 -13.15 -4.80
CA ASN A 388 1.56 -11.87 -4.11
C ASN A 388 2.61 -11.52 -3.04
N ALA A 389 3.52 -12.44 -2.69
CA ALA A 389 4.60 -12.19 -1.71
C ALA A 389 5.51 -11.03 -2.10
N LEU A 390 5.63 -10.73 -3.39
CA LEU A 390 6.38 -9.59 -3.90
C LEU A 390 5.69 -8.23 -3.62
N GLU A 391 4.38 -8.22 -3.36
CA GLU A 391 3.61 -7.03 -2.98
C GLU A 391 3.52 -6.86 -1.45
N VAL A 392 3.74 -7.92 -0.67
CA VAL A 392 3.62 -7.94 0.79
C VAL A 392 5.01 -8.02 1.43
N GLU A 393 5.79 -6.96 1.30
CA GLU A 393 7.00 -6.73 2.10
C GLU A 393 7.02 -5.29 2.62
N GLU A 394 6.04 -4.97 3.45
CA GLU A 394 6.26 -4.15 4.65
C GLU A 394 6.01 -5.01 5.88
N LEU A 395 6.69 -6.16 5.92
CA LEU A 395 6.71 -7.09 7.03
C LEU A 395 8.14 -7.16 7.56
N ASP A 396 8.49 -6.26 8.48
CA ASP A 396 9.60 -6.50 9.39
C ASP A 396 9.05 -6.83 10.79
N ILE A 397 9.66 -7.88 11.33
CA ILE A 397 9.42 -8.64 12.57
C ILE A 397 9.20 -7.78 13.81
#